data_AF-A0A521DNN9-F1
#
_entry.id   AF-A0A521DNN9-F1
#
_cell.length_a   1.000
_cell.length_b   1.000
_cell.length_c   1.000
_cell.angle_alpha   90.00
_cell.angle_beta   90.00
_cell.angle_gamma   90.00
#
_symmetry.space_group_name_H-M   'P 1'
#
loop_
_entity.id
_entity.type
_entity.pdbx_description
1 polymer ?
#
loop_
_entity_poly.entity_id
_entity_poly.type
_entity_poly.pdbx_seq_one_letter_code
_entity_poly.pdbx_strand_id
1 'polypeptide(L)'
;MNNTLEEYKKAIKIKYEIEKDGEYFDFLYHPSRGKLRDLCWLIFEDNPTQDDLKVFRNLLCVDFDYTQKNKFKNQKDKFRPIETFFKGETDPTNIDAINLAAVLVDFQPRPFKKFNEKCRIEEAKQTKNVAKDVTVEIDSNGIEENVLLKNENEESKEVPEKENLMLNFKDLFSKEMVQKIYPRKIITIAVGTVALVSSACLYLVQKKD
;
A
#
# COMPACT_ATOMS: atom_id res chain seq x y z
N MET A 1 19.75 -13.78 -8.17
CA MET A 1 19.35 -12.36 -8.05
C MET A 1 17.89 -12.31 -7.63
N ASN A 2 17.60 -11.79 -6.44
CA ASN A 2 16.23 -11.46 -6.06
C ASN A 2 15.83 -10.25 -6.88
N ASN A 3 14.73 -10.38 -7.64
CA ASN A 3 14.26 -9.26 -8.43
C ASN A 3 13.34 -8.42 -7.54
N THR A 4 13.89 -7.39 -6.88
CA THR A 4 13.14 -6.48 -5.99
C THR A 4 11.90 -5.90 -6.67
N LEU A 5 11.90 -5.77 -8.00
CA LEU A 5 10.73 -5.35 -8.77
C LEU A 5 9.60 -6.40 -8.74
N GLU A 6 9.92 -7.68 -8.80
CA GLU A 6 8.93 -8.76 -8.69
C GLU A 6 8.33 -8.83 -7.28
N GLU A 7 9.15 -8.58 -6.25
CA GLU A 7 8.66 -8.46 -4.88
C GLU A 7 7.71 -7.28 -4.73
N TYR A 8 8.04 -6.13 -5.32
CA TYR A 8 7.18 -4.95 -5.35
C TYR A 8 5.84 -5.23 -6.04
N LYS A 9 5.87 -5.83 -7.23
CA LYS A 9 4.66 -6.25 -7.96
C LYS A 9 3.81 -7.21 -7.15
N LYS A 10 4.43 -8.22 -6.53
CA LYS A 10 3.74 -9.20 -5.69
C LYS A 10 3.08 -8.54 -4.48
N ALA A 11 3.78 -7.62 -3.82
CA ALA A 11 3.25 -6.89 -2.67
C ALA A 11 2.06 -6.01 -3.06
N ILE A 12 2.11 -5.34 -4.22
CA ILE A 12 0.97 -4.58 -4.75
C ILE A 12 -0.23 -5.49 -5.04
N LYS A 13 -0.01 -6.67 -5.64
CA LYS A 13 -1.10 -7.64 -5.89
C LYS A 13 -1.75 -8.09 -4.58
N ILE A 14 -0.97 -8.39 -3.55
CA ILE A 14 -1.49 -8.76 -2.23
C ILE A 14 -2.33 -7.62 -1.65
N LYS A 15 -1.84 -6.37 -1.73
CA LYS A 15 -2.59 -5.19 -1.28
C LYS A 15 -3.89 -5.00 -2.08
N TYR A 16 -3.84 -5.17 -3.40
CA TYR A 16 -5.02 -5.12 -4.27
C TYR A 16 -6.09 -6.14 -3.85
N GLU A 17 -5.72 -7.40 -3.57
CA GLU A 17 -6.67 -8.42 -3.13
C GLU A 17 -7.40 -8.08 -1.83
N ILE A 18 -6.80 -7.24 -0.98
CA ILE A 18 -7.41 -6.73 0.25
C ILE A 18 -8.29 -5.51 -0.05
N GLU A 19 -7.76 -4.55 -0.80
CA GLU A 19 -8.44 -3.28 -1.09
C GLU A 19 -9.61 -3.42 -2.07
N LYS A 20 -9.64 -4.48 -2.89
CA LYS A 20 -10.75 -4.71 -3.83
C LYS A 20 -12.10 -4.87 -3.14
N ASP A 21 -12.09 -5.31 -1.88
CA ASP A 21 -13.27 -5.47 -1.02
C ASP A 21 -13.41 -4.30 -0.01
N GLY A 22 -12.59 -3.26 -0.16
CA GLY A 22 -12.48 -2.10 0.73
C GLY A 22 -13.27 -0.87 0.28
N GLU A 23 -12.74 0.31 0.59
CA GLU A 23 -13.39 1.62 0.37
C GLU A 23 -13.74 1.85 -1.11
N TYR A 24 -12.87 1.44 -2.02
CA TYR A 24 -13.02 1.65 -3.46
C TYR A 24 -13.57 0.41 -4.19
N PHE A 25 -14.38 -0.41 -3.51
CA PHE A 25 -15.00 -1.64 -4.05
C PHE A 25 -15.60 -1.45 -5.45
N ASP A 26 -16.39 -0.38 -5.65
CA ASP A 26 -17.06 -0.08 -6.92
C ASP A 26 -16.09 0.03 -8.11
N PHE A 27 -14.85 0.44 -7.83
CA PHE A 27 -13.79 0.60 -8.82
C PHE A 27 -12.90 -0.64 -8.94
N LEU A 28 -12.58 -1.29 -7.82
CA LEU A 28 -11.54 -2.32 -7.73
C LEU A 28 -12.06 -3.76 -7.81
N TYR A 29 -13.31 -4.07 -7.43
CA TYR A 29 -13.82 -5.45 -7.47
C TYR A 29 -13.89 -6.03 -8.90
N HIS A 30 -14.33 -5.20 -9.85
CA HIS A 30 -14.28 -5.52 -11.27
C HIS A 30 -13.66 -4.35 -12.03
N PRO A 31 -12.32 -4.26 -12.05
CA PRO A 31 -11.63 -3.09 -12.57
C PRO A 31 -11.77 -3.04 -14.08
N SER A 32 -12.02 -1.85 -14.59
CA SER A 32 -11.94 -1.53 -16.01
C SER A 32 -11.08 -0.29 -16.18
N ARG A 33 -10.54 -0.07 -17.39
CA ARG A 33 -9.74 1.14 -17.68
C ARG A 33 -10.44 2.43 -17.29
N GLY A 34 -11.77 2.50 -17.49
CA GLY A 34 -12.58 3.65 -17.12
C GLY A 34 -12.66 3.81 -15.60
N LYS A 35 -12.95 2.73 -14.88
CA LYS A 35 -13.01 2.73 -13.41
C LYS A 35 -11.68 3.09 -12.77
N LEU A 36 -10.57 2.50 -13.23
CA LEU A 36 -9.24 2.81 -12.71
C LEU A 36 -8.82 4.26 -12.99
N ARG A 37 -9.19 4.79 -14.17
CA ARG A 37 -9.02 6.20 -14.50
C ARG A 37 -9.82 7.07 -13.51
N ASP A 38 -11.10 6.79 -13.32
CA ASP A 38 -11.96 7.61 -12.47
C ASP A 38 -11.54 7.54 -10.99
N LEU A 39 -11.09 6.37 -10.52
CA LEU A 39 -10.47 6.20 -9.20
C LEU A 39 -9.16 6.99 -9.08
N CYS A 40 -8.30 6.95 -10.09
CA CYS A 40 -7.08 7.76 -10.11
C CYS A 40 -7.42 9.25 -9.97
N TRP A 41 -8.44 9.74 -10.67
CA TRP A 41 -8.87 11.13 -10.50
C TRP A 41 -9.28 11.42 -9.05
N LEU A 42 -10.11 10.55 -8.45
CA LEU A 42 -10.59 10.70 -7.08
C LEU A 42 -9.46 10.76 -6.05
N ILE A 43 -8.48 9.85 -6.16
CA ILE A 43 -7.32 9.81 -5.25
C ILE A 43 -6.48 11.09 -5.36
N PHE A 44 -6.32 11.61 -6.58
CA PHE A 44 -5.52 12.82 -6.79
C PHE A 44 -6.29 14.12 -6.49
N GLU A 45 -7.62 14.06 -6.42
CA GLU A 45 -8.41 15.14 -5.81
C GLU A 45 -8.26 15.20 -4.29
N ASP A 46 -7.97 14.06 -3.64
CA ASP A 46 -7.82 13.97 -2.18
C ASP A 46 -6.35 14.01 -1.71
N ASN A 47 -5.74 15.19 -1.80
CA ASN A 47 -4.40 15.52 -1.26
C ASN A 47 -3.29 14.49 -1.58
N PRO A 48 -2.89 14.34 -2.87
CA PRO A 48 -1.83 13.41 -3.25
C PRO A 48 -0.46 13.84 -2.72
N THR A 49 0.42 12.87 -2.46
CA THR A 49 1.80 13.20 -2.10
C THR A 49 2.56 13.72 -3.33
N GLN A 50 3.67 14.44 -3.11
CA GLN A 50 4.51 14.92 -4.21
C GLN A 50 5.05 13.78 -5.10
N ASP A 51 5.26 12.59 -4.53
CA ASP A 51 5.72 11.46 -5.33
C ASP A 51 4.58 10.81 -6.11
N ASP A 52 3.36 10.79 -5.56
CA ASP A 52 2.17 10.37 -6.31
C ASP A 52 1.96 11.29 -7.51
N LEU A 53 2.11 12.61 -7.35
CA LEU A 53 2.04 13.59 -8.45
C LEU A 53 3.08 13.33 -9.56
N LYS A 54 4.31 12.94 -9.19
CA LYS A 54 5.33 12.54 -10.17
C LYS A 54 4.93 11.24 -10.90
N VAL A 55 4.40 10.25 -10.18
CA VAL A 55 3.93 9.00 -10.76
C VAL A 55 2.81 9.25 -11.78
N PHE A 56 1.86 10.11 -11.44
CA PHE A 56 0.79 10.53 -12.34
C PHE A 56 1.34 11.18 -13.61
N ARG A 57 2.24 12.16 -13.45
CA ARG A 57 2.87 12.86 -14.56
C ARG A 57 3.64 11.90 -15.47
N ASN A 58 4.39 10.96 -14.89
CA ASN A 58 5.21 10.04 -15.68
C ASN A 58 4.36 9.11 -16.56
N LEU A 59 3.27 8.56 -16.04
CA LEU A 59 2.44 7.64 -16.84
C LEU A 59 1.57 8.37 -17.88
N LEU A 60 0.97 9.49 -17.47
CA LEU A 60 -0.05 10.18 -18.25
C LEU A 60 0.51 11.31 -19.11
N CYS A 61 1.78 11.69 -18.88
CA CYS A 61 2.47 12.81 -19.52
C CYS A 61 1.74 14.15 -19.37
N VAL A 62 0.97 14.32 -18.30
CA VAL A 62 0.23 15.55 -17.98
C VAL A 62 0.42 15.90 -16.51
N ASP A 63 0.54 17.18 -16.21
CA ASP A 63 0.51 17.67 -14.84
C ASP A 63 -0.92 17.56 -14.29
N PHE A 64 -1.03 17.20 -13.01
CA PHE A 64 -2.33 17.17 -12.36
C PHE A 64 -2.84 18.59 -12.15
N ASP A 65 -3.96 18.90 -12.77
CA ASP A 65 -4.64 20.18 -12.67
C ASP A 65 -6.15 19.92 -12.65
N TYR A 66 -6.80 20.37 -11.56
CA TYR A 66 -8.25 20.25 -11.35
C TYR A 66 -9.07 20.83 -12.52
N THR A 67 -8.55 21.84 -13.21
CA THR A 67 -9.22 22.47 -14.35
C THR A 67 -9.12 21.64 -15.64
N GLN A 68 -8.21 20.66 -15.69
CA GLN A 68 -7.89 19.90 -16.90
C GLN A 68 -8.49 18.48 -16.93
N LYS A 69 -9.58 18.25 -16.20
CA LYS A 69 -10.31 16.96 -16.15
C LYS A 69 -10.63 16.38 -17.52
N ASN A 70 -10.88 17.23 -18.52
CA ASN A 70 -11.17 16.79 -19.89
C ASN A 70 -9.94 16.16 -20.58
N LYS A 71 -8.72 16.63 -20.31
CA LYS A 71 -7.50 16.01 -20.86
C LYS A 71 -7.30 14.61 -20.27
N PHE A 72 -7.65 14.44 -19.00
CA PHE A 72 -7.56 13.18 -18.30
C PHE A 72 -8.53 12.11 -18.85
N LYS A 73 -9.73 12.50 -19.28
CA LYS A 73 -10.71 11.57 -19.88
C LYS A 73 -10.15 10.78 -21.07
N ASN A 74 -9.26 11.40 -21.85
CA ASN A 74 -8.64 10.80 -23.04
C ASN A 74 -7.52 9.79 -22.72
N GLN A 75 -7.05 9.71 -21.48
CA GLN A 75 -5.93 8.84 -21.09
C GLN A 75 -6.34 7.40 -20.73
N LYS A 76 -7.56 6.98 -21.11
CA LYS A 76 -8.12 5.66 -20.75
C LYS A 76 -7.18 4.50 -21.12
N ASP A 77 -6.50 4.56 -22.26
CA ASP A 77 -5.64 3.46 -22.71
C ASP A 77 -4.38 3.26 -21.87
N LYS A 78 -3.93 4.31 -21.15
CA LYS A 78 -2.79 4.24 -20.23
C LYS A 78 -3.05 3.32 -19.03
N PHE A 79 -4.31 3.06 -18.71
CA PHE A 79 -4.72 2.19 -17.62
C PHE A 79 -4.83 0.72 -18.01
N ARG A 80 -4.68 0.37 -19.30
CA ARG A 80 -4.73 -1.04 -19.75
C ARG A 80 -3.72 -1.93 -19.02
N PRO A 81 -2.43 -1.56 -18.86
CA PRO A 81 -1.46 -2.42 -18.17
C PRO A 81 -1.78 -2.62 -16.69
N ILE A 82 -2.47 -1.67 -16.06
CA ILE A 82 -2.88 -1.74 -14.65
C ILE A 82 -4.09 -2.65 -14.50
N GLU A 83 -5.07 -2.51 -15.39
CA GLU A 83 -6.25 -3.39 -15.46
C GLU A 83 -5.83 -4.86 -15.58
N THR A 84 -5.00 -5.18 -16.57
CA THR A 84 -4.57 -6.56 -16.83
C THR A 84 -3.64 -7.08 -15.73
N PHE A 85 -2.91 -6.19 -15.06
CA PHE A 85 -2.11 -6.54 -13.89
C PHE A 85 -2.95 -6.94 -12.67
N PHE A 86 -3.97 -6.15 -12.35
CA PHE A 86 -4.90 -6.44 -11.26
C PHE A 86 -5.76 -7.68 -11.52
N LYS A 87 -6.15 -7.92 -12.78
CA LYS A 87 -6.83 -9.17 -13.17
C LYS A 87 -5.93 -10.40 -13.22
N GLY A 88 -4.61 -10.23 -13.07
CA GLY A 88 -3.64 -11.32 -13.17
C GLY A 88 -3.42 -11.84 -14.59
N GLU A 89 -3.90 -11.14 -15.61
CA GLU A 89 -3.77 -11.52 -17.02
C GLU A 89 -2.37 -11.27 -17.57
N THR A 90 -1.69 -10.22 -17.09
CA THR A 90 -0.36 -9.83 -17.57
C THR A 90 0.54 -9.40 -16.42
N ASP A 91 1.85 -9.50 -16.66
CA ASP A 91 2.86 -8.88 -15.82
C ASP A 91 3.48 -7.66 -16.55
N PRO A 92 3.14 -6.41 -16.15
CA PRO A 92 3.61 -5.23 -16.85
C PRO A 92 5.11 -5.02 -16.61
N THR A 93 5.82 -4.61 -17.67
CA THR A 93 7.23 -4.18 -17.59
C THR A 93 7.37 -2.68 -17.36
N ASN A 94 6.31 -1.90 -17.62
CA ASN A 94 6.30 -0.46 -17.45
C ASN A 94 6.26 -0.10 -15.95
N ILE A 95 7.38 0.41 -15.43
CA ILE A 95 7.53 0.83 -14.04
C ILE A 95 6.54 1.92 -13.64
N ASP A 96 6.20 2.85 -14.54
CA ASP A 96 5.24 3.93 -14.24
C ASP A 96 3.83 3.37 -14.05
N ALA A 97 3.46 2.34 -14.82
CA ALA A 97 2.17 1.66 -14.64
C ALA A 97 2.13 0.88 -13.32
N ILE A 98 3.22 0.21 -12.94
CA ILE A 98 3.35 -0.49 -11.65
C ILE A 98 3.28 0.51 -10.49
N ASN A 99 3.97 1.65 -10.61
CA ASN A 99 3.92 2.69 -9.59
C ASN A 99 2.51 3.28 -9.45
N LEU A 100 1.80 3.53 -10.55
CA LEU A 100 0.43 4.01 -10.46
C LEU A 100 -0.49 2.94 -9.87
N ALA A 101 -0.28 1.65 -10.18
CA ALA A 101 -0.99 0.55 -9.53
C ALA A 101 -0.82 0.59 -8.01
N ALA A 102 0.40 0.87 -7.52
CA ALA A 102 0.67 1.04 -6.10
C ALA A 102 -0.10 2.23 -5.48
N VAL A 103 -0.24 3.34 -6.21
CA VAL A 103 -1.04 4.50 -5.76
C VAL A 103 -2.51 4.11 -5.62
N LEU A 104 -3.08 3.42 -6.62
CA LEU A 104 -4.50 3.06 -6.67
C LEU A 104 -4.96 2.17 -5.52
N VAL A 105 -4.05 1.42 -4.90
CA VAL A 105 -4.34 0.51 -3.77
C VAL A 105 -3.71 0.98 -2.47
N ASP A 106 -3.29 2.25 -2.39
CA ASP A 106 -2.56 2.84 -1.27
C ASP A 106 -1.40 1.97 -0.74
N PHE A 107 -0.65 1.32 -1.63
CA PHE A 107 0.51 0.52 -1.23
C PHE A 107 1.68 1.42 -0.82
N GLN A 108 2.27 1.17 0.36
CA GLN A 108 3.47 1.86 0.84
C GLN A 108 4.58 0.84 1.14
N PRO A 109 5.86 1.17 0.93
CA PRO A 109 6.37 2.42 0.35
C PRO A 109 6.22 2.49 -1.18
N ARG A 110 5.83 3.66 -1.70
CA ARG A 110 5.78 3.97 -3.15
C ARG A 110 6.43 5.32 -3.46
N PRO A 111 7.00 5.53 -4.66
CA PRO A 111 7.16 4.61 -5.80
C PRO A 111 8.27 3.57 -5.61
N PHE A 112 8.50 2.70 -6.60
CA PHE A 112 9.48 1.60 -6.56
C PHE A 112 10.86 2.02 -6.06
N LYS A 113 11.34 3.22 -6.40
CA LYS A 113 12.63 3.73 -5.90
C LYS A 113 12.70 3.71 -4.37
N LYS A 114 11.65 4.20 -3.69
CA LYS A 114 11.57 4.19 -2.22
C LYS A 114 11.44 2.78 -1.65
N PHE A 115 10.67 1.93 -2.33
CA PHE A 115 10.56 0.52 -1.96
C PHE A 115 11.94 -0.14 -1.98
N ASN A 116 12.66 -0.03 -3.09
CA ASN A 116 13.99 -0.59 -3.24
C ASN A 116 15.00 -0.05 -2.21
N GLU A 117 14.94 1.25 -1.90
CA GLU A 117 15.75 1.85 -0.83
C GLU A 117 15.41 1.24 0.55
N LYS A 118 14.12 1.06 0.87
CA LYS A 118 13.68 0.43 2.12
C LYS A 118 14.17 -1.02 2.22
N CYS A 119 14.05 -1.81 1.15
CA CYS A 119 14.53 -3.20 1.10
C CYS A 119 16.03 -3.28 1.42
N ARG A 120 16.85 -2.44 0.76
CA ARG A 120 18.31 -2.42 0.96
C ARG A 120 18.70 -2.03 2.39
N ILE A 121 17.98 -1.09 3.00
CA ILE A 121 18.21 -0.69 4.39
C ILE A 121 17.85 -1.83 5.35
N GLU A 122 16.76 -2.55 5.09
CA GLU A 122 16.34 -3.69 5.91
C GLU A 122 17.31 -4.87 5.82
N GLU A 123 17.78 -5.20 4.61
CA GLU A 123 18.85 -6.20 4.40
C GLU A 123 20.13 -5.83 5.17
N ALA A 124 20.52 -4.55 5.13
CA ALA A 124 21.69 -4.05 5.86
C ALA A 124 21.51 -4.03 7.39
N LYS A 125 20.26 -3.97 7.89
CA LYS A 125 19.97 -4.10 9.33
C LYS A 125 20.02 -5.55 9.78
N GLN A 126 19.55 -6.49 8.97
CA GLN A 126 19.57 -7.92 9.29
C GLN A 126 21.00 -8.45 9.37
N THR A 127 21.89 -8.06 8.45
CA THR A 127 23.31 -8.45 8.51
C THR A 127 24.03 -7.92 9.76
N LYS A 128 23.62 -6.74 10.27
CA LYS A 128 24.17 -6.18 11.51
C LYS A 128 23.62 -6.83 12.78
N ASN A 129 22.37 -7.28 12.78
CA ASN A 129 21.77 -7.97 13.92
C ASN A 129 22.27 -9.41 14.06
N VAL A 130 22.52 -10.12 12.95
CA VAL A 130 23.12 -11.45 12.96
C VAL A 130 24.55 -11.42 13.52
N ALA A 131 25.30 -10.33 13.30
CA ALA A 131 26.63 -10.15 13.89
C ALA A 131 26.62 -9.80 15.40
N LYS A 132 25.46 -9.45 15.97
CA LYS A 132 25.33 -9.03 17.37
C LYS A 132 24.82 -10.14 18.30
N ASP A 133 24.27 -11.21 17.73
CA ASP A 133 23.72 -12.36 18.47
C ASP A 133 24.71 -13.53 18.62
N VAL A 134 25.96 -13.35 18.17
CA VAL A 134 27.04 -14.36 18.26
C VAL A 134 28.10 -14.02 19.32
N THR A 135 27.94 -12.94 20.09
CA THR A 135 28.88 -12.64 21.20
C THR A 135 28.18 -12.62 22.54
N VAL A 136 28.04 -13.81 23.14
CA VAL A 136 27.98 -13.99 24.59
C VAL A 136 29.20 -14.82 25.02
N GLU A 137 30.09 -14.12 25.73
CA GLU A 137 31.07 -14.59 26.72
C GLU A 137 32.28 -15.42 26.28
N ILE A 138 33.44 -14.75 26.10
CA ILE A 138 34.67 -15.03 26.90
C ILE A 138 35.40 -13.69 27.20
N ASP A 139 35.85 -13.58 28.44
CA ASP A 139 36.46 -12.44 29.14
C ASP A 139 37.83 -11.92 28.64
N SER A 140 37.96 -10.59 28.84
CA SER A 140 39.13 -9.74 29.16
C SER A 140 40.32 -9.54 28.21
N ASN A 141 40.74 -8.27 28.19
CA ASN A 141 42.00 -7.63 27.77
C ASN A 141 42.24 -7.26 26.29
N GLY A 142 42.14 -5.94 26.03
CA GLY A 142 43.30 -5.16 25.54
C GLY A 142 43.44 -4.85 24.04
N ILE A 143 43.06 -3.61 23.68
CA ILE A 143 43.79 -2.65 22.81
C ILE A 143 43.89 -2.89 21.27
N GLU A 144 43.43 -1.83 20.57
CA GLU A 144 43.79 -1.25 19.26
C GLU A 144 43.46 -1.91 17.91
N GLU A 145 42.60 -1.17 17.19
CA GLU A 145 42.57 -0.85 15.76
C GLU A 145 43.78 -1.28 14.91
N ASN A 146 43.53 -2.00 13.81
CA ASN A 146 44.05 -1.64 12.47
C ASN A 146 43.38 -2.44 11.34
N VAL A 147 43.05 -1.69 10.29
CA VAL A 147 42.46 -2.10 9.01
C VAL A 147 43.54 -2.70 8.10
N LEU A 148 43.30 -3.86 7.45
CA LEU A 148 43.61 -4.04 6.01
C LEU A 148 43.04 -5.35 5.43
N LEU A 149 42.44 -5.20 4.25
CA LEU A 149 41.96 -6.23 3.30
C LEU A 149 43.08 -7.11 2.71
N LYS A 150 42.67 -8.32 2.26
CA LYS A 150 43.14 -9.19 1.14
C LYS A 150 43.28 -10.66 1.60
N ASN A 151 42.91 -11.74 0.89
CA ASN A 151 42.60 -12.02 -0.52
C ASN A 151 41.81 -13.35 -0.66
N GLU A 152 41.29 -13.53 -1.87
CA GLU A 152 40.66 -14.67 -2.56
C GLU A 152 41.20 -16.10 -2.29
N ASN A 153 40.33 -17.12 -2.19
CA ASN A 153 40.06 -18.13 -3.25
C ASN A 153 39.28 -19.37 -2.78
N GLU A 154 38.54 -19.93 -3.75
CA GLU A 154 38.05 -21.32 -3.93
C GLU A 154 36.85 -21.88 -3.13
N GLU A 155 35.72 -21.90 -3.87
CA GLU A 155 34.81 -23.02 -4.13
C GLU A 155 34.57 -24.09 -3.05
N SER A 156 33.37 -24.06 -2.46
CA SER A 156 32.59 -25.28 -2.24
C SER A 156 31.10 -24.96 -2.19
N LYS A 157 30.31 -25.86 -2.80
CA LYS A 157 28.86 -25.83 -2.90
C LYS A 157 28.24 -26.01 -1.53
N GLU A 158 27.30 -25.13 -1.17
CA GLU A 158 25.98 -25.52 -0.66
C GLU A 158 25.06 -24.29 -0.64
N VAL A 159 23.89 -24.45 -1.22
CA VAL A 159 22.82 -23.44 -1.27
C VAL A 159 22.06 -23.52 0.06
N PRO A 160 21.97 -22.46 0.87
CA PRO A 160 20.94 -22.37 1.89
C PRO A 160 19.75 -21.59 1.34
N GLU A 161 18.58 -22.15 1.61
CA GLU A 161 17.31 -21.85 0.98
C GLU A 161 16.76 -20.45 1.26
N LYS A 162 15.94 -20.06 0.28
CA LYS A 162 15.41 -18.75 -0.06
C LYS A 162 14.26 -18.28 0.85
N GLU A 163 14.13 -18.80 2.07
CA GLU A 163 12.90 -18.70 2.86
C GLU A 163 12.80 -17.42 3.72
N ASN A 164 13.91 -16.76 4.02
CA ASN A 164 13.91 -15.66 5.00
C ASN A 164 13.37 -14.32 4.49
N LEU A 165 13.50 -14.00 3.20
CA LEU A 165 13.06 -12.70 2.66
C LEU A 165 11.53 -12.59 2.58
N MET A 166 10.84 -13.67 2.22
CA MET A 166 9.39 -13.65 2.02
C MET A 166 8.61 -13.57 3.34
N LEU A 167 9.15 -14.19 4.40
CA LEU A 167 8.59 -14.09 5.75
C LEU A 167 8.71 -12.67 6.30
N ASN A 168 9.87 -12.02 6.10
CA ASN A 168 10.09 -10.65 6.55
C ASN A 168 9.13 -9.65 5.90
N PHE A 169 8.86 -9.75 4.60
CA PHE A 169 7.89 -8.87 3.94
C PHE A 169 6.46 -9.08 4.45
N LYS A 170 6.00 -10.34 4.57
CA LYS A 170 4.68 -10.62 5.16
C LYS A 170 4.57 -10.06 6.57
N ASP A 171 5.64 -10.15 7.37
CA ASP A 171 5.68 -9.65 8.74
C ASP A 171 5.69 -8.10 8.81
N LEU A 172 6.38 -7.45 7.85
CA LEU A 172 6.37 -6.00 7.65
C LEU A 172 4.95 -5.49 7.35
N PHE A 173 4.25 -6.17 6.43
CA PHE A 173 2.88 -5.81 6.06
C PHE A 173 1.86 -6.19 7.14
N SER A 174 2.07 -7.29 7.88
CA SER A 174 1.18 -7.69 8.97
C SER A 174 1.14 -6.64 10.10
N LYS A 175 2.27 -5.98 10.38
CA LYS A 175 2.34 -4.92 11.40
C LYS A 175 1.68 -3.61 10.97
N GLU A 176 1.76 -3.25 9.69
CA GLU A 176 1.18 -2.01 9.14
C GLU A 176 -0.34 -2.14 8.90
N MET A 177 -0.85 -3.35 8.63
CA MET A 177 -2.27 -3.63 8.39
C MET A 177 -3.17 -3.53 9.62
N VAL A 178 -2.63 -3.56 10.85
CA VAL A 178 -3.44 -3.46 12.08
C VAL A 178 -3.86 -2.00 12.38
N GLN A 179 -3.33 -0.99 11.67
CA GLN A 179 -3.46 0.41 12.08
C GLN A 179 -4.29 1.35 11.17
N LYS A 180 -4.80 0.91 10.00
CA LYS A 180 -5.61 1.77 9.11
C LYS A 180 -7.08 1.33 9.03
N ILE A 181 -7.78 1.39 10.15
CA ILE A 181 -9.22 1.67 10.14
C ILE A 181 -9.33 3.19 10.29
N TYR A 182 -9.38 3.92 9.18
CA TYR A 182 -9.59 5.37 9.23
C TYR A 182 -10.97 5.67 9.83
N PRO A 183 -11.10 6.65 10.74
CA PRO A 183 -12.35 6.93 11.41
C PRO A 183 -13.35 7.55 10.42
N ARG A 184 -14.40 6.78 10.11
CA ARG A 184 -15.61 7.24 9.45
C ARG A 184 -16.12 8.49 10.18
N LYS A 185 -16.19 9.64 9.51
CA LYS A 185 -16.91 10.82 10.05
C LYS A 185 -18.37 10.43 10.20
N ILE A 186 -18.77 10.04 11.41
CA ILE A 186 -20.16 9.76 11.75
C ILE A 186 -20.87 11.11 11.74
N ILE A 187 -21.59 11.41 10.65
CA ILE A 187 -22.57 12.49 10.66
C ILE A 187 -23.75 11.96 11.46
N THR A 188 -23.77 12.26 12.76
CA THR A 188 -24.90 11.97 13.64
C THR A 188 -26.08 12.84 13.19
N ILE A 189 -26.98 12.27 12.39
CA ILE A 189 -28.28 12.90 12.12
C ILE A 189 -29.11 12.70 13.39
N ALA A 190 -29.28 13.77 14.15
CA ALA A 190 -30.21 13.81 15.28
C ALA A 190 -31.64 13.61 14.76
N VAL A 191 -32.15 12.38 14.82
CA VAL A 191 -33.56 12.08 14.61
C VAL A 191 -34.30 12.61 15.83
N GLY A 192 -34.84 13.83 15.71
CA GLY A 192 -35.71 14.43 16.71
C GLY A 192 -36.95 13.56 16.93
N THR A 193 -37.04 12.92 18.09
CA THR A 193 -38.24 12.25 18.57
C THR A 193 -39.27 13.31 18.97
N VAL A 194 -40.14 13.69 18.03
CA VAL A 194 -41.37 14.41 18.38
C VAL A 194 -42.31 13.40 19.06
N ALA A 195 -42.36 13.46 20.38
CA ALA A 195 -43.29 12.72 21.19
C ALA A 195 -44.72 13.23 20.95
N LEU A 196 -45.53 12.52 20.17
CA LEU A 196 -46.98 12.70 20.14
C LEU A 196 -47.59 12.02 21.38
N VAL A 197 -47.50 12.70 22.52
CA VAL A 197 -48.34 12.42 23.68
C VAL A 197 -49.62 13.24 23.55
N SER A 198 -50.66 12.72 22.88
CA SER A 198 -52.02 13.31 22.97
C SER A 198 -53.11 12.41 22.36
N SER A 199 -53.44 11.28 22.98
CA SER A 199 -54.76 10.67 22.71
C SER A 199 -55.35 9.80 23.82
N ALA A 200 -54.55 9.33 24.79
CA ALA A 200 -55.07 8.48 25.88
C ALA A 200 -55.66 9.25 27.08
N CYS A 201 -55.42 10.57 27.21
CA CYS A 201 -55.91 11.36 28.35
C CYS A 201 -57.34 11.89 28.20
N LEU A 202 -57.99 11.74 27.04
CA LEU A 202 -59.41 12.12 26.88
C LEU A 202 -60.39 10.96 27.13
N TYR A 203 -59.91 9.71 27.23
CA TYR A 203 -60.80 8.55 27.41
C TYR A 203 -61.13 8.23 28.88
N LEU A 204 -60.38 8.80 29.84
CA LEU A 204 -60.58 8.53 31.27
C LEU A 204 -61.42 9.58 32.00
N VAL A 205 -61.87 10.64 31.31
CA VAL A 205 -62.74 11.70 31.90
C VAL A 205 -64.23 11.44 31.66
N GLN A 206 -64.62 10.48 30.80
CA GLN A 206 -66.03 10.26 30.42
C GLN A 206 -66.68 8.98 30.99
N LYS A 207 -66.04 8.26 31.92
CA LYS A 207 -66.62 7.02 32.48
C LYS A 207 -66.52 6.92 34.00
N LYS A 208 -66.91 8.00 34.67
CA LYS A 208 -67.18 7.99 36.10
C LYS A 208 -68.39 8.85 36.42
N ASP A 209 -69.54 8.40 35.95
CA ASP A 209 -70.87 8.59 36.54
C ASP A 209 -71.66 7.30 36.30
#